data_AF-A0A9P9WQ48-F1
#
_entry.id   AF-A0A9P9WQ48-F1
#
_cell.length_a   1.000
_cell.length_b   1.000
_cell.length_c   1.000
_cell.angle_alpha   90.00
_cell.angle_beta   90.00
_cell.angle_gamma   90.00
#
_symmetry.space_group_name_H-M   'P 1'
#
loop_
_entity.id
_entity.type
_entity.pdbx_description
1 polymer ?
#
loop_
_entity_poly.entity_id
_entity_poly.type
_entity_poly.pdbx_seq_one_letter_code
_entity_poly.pdbx_strand_id
1 'polypeptide(L)'
;MTRTLLAKEGNLAALVRTPEYRRSNGLPTWVPDWCAEVDEDRIDQELAWLKYYYRYSTALGTRVRTRPSGSDSLLDLQGVIVDRVSEIGALCDDRRYYTRASSQWRDTVGRIGQLHEQCYPGGGTYDDVFWRLVLADSILVPKPNGFVDFRRCRPGDKEVYNGLVSKGGSTNQEDYLSGRMLFVTEKGYIGLGGPEVTVGDVVAVFYGGNMPFVLRPLIAQKGRSMQYEYVGQSYIHGIMDGEILRGDDDFQWITLC
;
A
#
# COMPACT_ATOMS: atom_id res chain seq x y z
N MET A 1 2.85 -22.65 7.13
CA MET A 1 1.50 -22.39 6.58
C MET A 1 1.53 -21.33 5.48
N THR A 2 1.97 -20.10 5.76
CA THR A 2 1.97 -18.98 4.80
C THR A 2 2.62 -19.31 3.45
N ARG A 3 3.85 -19.87 3.43
CA ARG A 3 4.52 -20.28 2.18
C ARG A 3 3.69 -21.25 1.33
N THR A 4 3.01 -22.20 1.97
CA THR A 4 2.13 -23.16 1.29
C THR A 4 0.93 -22.47 0.65
N LEU A 5 0.35 -21.46 1.33
CA LEU A 5 -0.74 -20.65 0.77
C LEU A 5 -0.28 -19.87 -0.45
N LEU A 6 0.89 -19.23 -0.40
CA LEU A 6 1.46 -18.52 -1.56
C LEU A 6 1.60 -19.46 -2.77
N ALA A 7 2.18 -20.65 -2.55
CA ALA A 7 2.38 -21.63 -3.62
C ALA A 7 1.06 -22.17 -4.21
N LYS A 8 0.06 -22.43 -3.35
CA LYS A 8 -1.23 -22.98 -3.77
C LYS A 8 -2.10 -21.96 -4.48
N GLU A 9 -2.28 -20.78 -3.88
CA GLU A 9 -3.14 -19.72 -4.41
C GLU A 9 -2.48 -18.98 -5.58
N GLY A 10 -1.15 -19.02 -5.66
CA GLY A 10 -0.40 -18.36 -6.73
C GLY A 10 -0.36 -16.83 -6.61
N ASN A 11 -0.75 -16.28 -5.47
CA ASN A 11 -0.80 -14.84 -5.20
C ASN A 11 -0.22 -14.50 -3.81
N LEU A 12 -0.14 -13.20 -3.51
CA LEU A 12 0.44 -12.69 -2.26
C LEU A 12 -0.60 -12.30 -1.20
N ALA A 13 -1.87 -12.73 -1.35
CA ALA A 13 -2.94 -12.37 -0.41
C ALA A 13 -2.62 -12.82 1.03
N ALA A 14 -1.89 -13.92 1.20
CA ALA A 14 -1.49 -14.42 2.51
C ALA A 14 -0.40 -13.58 3.21
N LEU A 15 0.15 -12.54 2.57
CA LEU A 15 1.04 -11.56 3.21
C LEU A 15 0.29 -10.30 3.67
N VAL A 16 -0.90 -10.06 3.11
CA VAL A 16 -1.70 -8.86 3.37
C VAL A 16 -2.32 -8.99 4.75
N ARG A 17 -2.15 -7.97 5.58
CA ARG A 17 -2.67 -7.98 6.95
C ARG A 17 -2.97 -6.58 7.47
N THR A 18 -3.71 -6.56 8.57
CA THR A 18 -3.97 -5.39 9.40
C THR A 18 -2.83 -5.25 10.43
N PRO A 19 -2.75 -4.15 11.19
CA PRO A 19 -1.84 -4.05 12.32
C PRO A 19 -2.00 -5.24 13.29
N GLU A 20 -0.88 -5.84 13.69
CA GLU A 20 -0.83 -7.00 14.59
C GLU A 20 -0.39 -6.52 15.99
N TYR A 21 -1.34 -6.38 16.92
CA TYR A 21 -1.02 -5.95 18.28
C TYR A 21 -0.51 -7.12 19.11
N ARG A 22 0.52 -6.87 19.93
CA ARG A 22 1.19 -7.89 20.76
C ARG A 22 1.69 -9.11 19.96
N ARG A 23 2.16 -8.85 18.74
CA ARG A 23 2.76 -9.85 17.85
C ARG A 23 3.86 -10.68 18.53
N SER A 24 3.92 -11.96 18.21
CA SER A 24 4.95 -12.89 18.67
C SER A 24 6.33 -12.54 18.11
N ASN A 25 7.32 -12.32 18.99
CA ASN A 25 8.69 -11.95 18.62
C ASN A 25 9.45 -13.02 17.82
N GLY A 26 9.00 -14.28 17.85
CA GLY A 26 9.66 -15.40 17.16
C GLY A 26 9.27 -15.58 15.70
N LEU A 27 8.26 -14.83 15.21
CA LEU A 27 7.79 -14.98 13.84
C LEU A 27 8.56 -14.06 12.88
N PRO A 28 9.04 -14.57 11.74
CA PRO A 28 9.57 -13.76 10.65
C PRO A 28 8.60 -12.64 10.27
N THR A 29 9.08 -11.46 9.93
CA THR A 29 8.19 -10.30 9.76
C THR A 29 7.17 -10.51 8.65
N TRP A 30 7.51 -11.25 7.59
CA TRP A 30 6.58 -11.58 6.49
C TRP A 30 5.48 -12.60 6.85
N VAL A 31 5.57 -13.28 8.00
CA VAL A 31 4.56 -14.24 8.45
C VAL A 31 3.48 -13.50 9.24
N PRO A 32 2.20 -13.57 8.81
CA PRO A 32 1.11 -13.07 9.63
C PRO A 32 1.01 -13.85 10.95
N ASP A 33 0.84 -13.12 12.04
CA ASP A 33 0.54 -13.67 13.35
C ASP A 33 -0.98 -13.76 13.52
N TRP A 34 -1.54 -14.94 13.19
CA TRP A 34 -2.97 -15.22 13.32
C TRP A 34 -3.48 -15.25 14.77
N CYS A 35 -2.56 -15.21 15.74
CA CYS A 35 -2.86 -15.13 17.15
C CYS A 35 -2.67 -13.71 17.71
N ALA A 36 -2.22 -12.76 16.89
CA ALA A 36 -2.10 -11.37 17.31
C ALA A 36 -3.47 -10.78 17.61
N GLU A 37 -3.48 -9.84 18.54
CA GLU A 37 -4.69 -9.13 18.87
C GLU A 37 -5.04 -8.13 17.78
N VAL A 38 -6.34 -7.93 17.62
CA VAL A 38 -6.93 -6.99 16.67
C VAL A 38 -7.65 -5.91 17.48
N ASP A 39 -7.53 -4.67 17.02
CA ASP A 39 -8.32 -3.57 17.57
C ASP A 39 -9.78 -3.72 17.09
N GLU A 40 -10.65 -4.19 18.00
CA GLU A 40 -12.07 -4.42 17.72
C GLU A 40 -12.80 -3.13 17.30
N ASP A 41 -12.35 -1.96 17.78
CA ASP A 41 -12.96 -0.67 17.44
C ASP A 41 -12.61 -0.23 15.99
N ARG A 42 -11.57 -0.83 15.39
CA ARG A 42 -11.07 -0.50 14.04
C ARG A 42 -11.24 -1.59 13.01
N ILE A 43 -11.84 -2.72 13.39
CA ILE A 43 -11.86 -3.91 12.54
C ILE A 43 -12.56 -3.66 11.19
N ASP A 44 -13.62 -2.86 11.15
CA ASP A 44 -14.33 -2.54 9.91
C ASP A 44 -13.47 -1.74 8.94
N GLN A 45 -12.72 -0.76 9.44
CA GLN A 45 -11.80 0.09 8.67
C GLN A 45 -10.63 -0.73 8.11
N GLU A 46 -10.08 -1.61 8.96
CA GLU A 46 -8.98 -2.48 8.59
C GLU A 46 -9.41 -3.56 7.57
N LEU A 47 -10.61 -4.14 7.74
CA LEU A 47 -11.23 -5.02 6.75
C LEU A 47 -11.53 -4.29 5.43
N ALA A 48 -11.90 -3.00 5.48
CA ALA A 48 -12.08 -2.20 4.28
C ALA A 48 -10.76 -2.12 3.48
N TRP A 49 -9.63 -1.87 4.15
CA TRP A 49 -8.31 -1.87 3.52
C TRP A 49 -7.92 -3.23 2.92
N LEU A 50 -8.19 -4.35 3.61
CA LEU A 50 -7.94 -5.67 3.03
C LEU A 50 -8.77 -5.93 1.76
N LYS A 51 -10.03 -5.45 1.71
CA LYS A 51 -10.87 -5.58 0.51
C LYS A 51 -10.30 -4.80 -0.68
N TYR A 52 -9.56 -3.72 -0.44
CA TYR A 52 -8.91 -2.95 -1.51
C TYR A 52 -7.81 -3.74 -2.21
N TYR A 53 -7.15 -4.68 -1.54
CA TYR A 53 -6.13 -5.54 -2.16
C TYR A 53 -6.63 -6.24 -3.42
N TYR A 54 -7.90 -6.66 -3.45
CA TYR A 54 -8.46 -7.37 -4.59
C TYR A 54 -8.94 -6.46 -5.73
N ARG A 55 -8.75 -5.14 -5.64
CA ARG A 55 -9.25 -4.14 -6.61
C ARG A 55 -8.19 -3.66 -7.60
N TYR A 56 -6.93 -3.99 -7.33
CA TYR A 56 -5.78 -3.53 -8.08
C TYR A 56 -5.08 -4.70 -8.77
N SER A 57 -4.25 -4.39 -9.75
CA SER A 57 -3.51 -5.41 -10.52
C SER A 57 -2.08 -4.94 -10.78
N THR A 58 -1.36 -4.59 -9.70
CA THR A 58 0.03 -4.13 -9.77
C THR A 58 0.93 -5.09 -10.55
N ALA A 59 0.76 -6.41 -10.37
CA ALA A 59 1.53 -7.42 -11.11
C ALA A 59 0.74 -8.06 -12.27
N LEU A 60 -0.32 -7.41 -12.79
CA LEU A 60 -1.09 -7.84 -13.96
C LEU A 60 -1.57 -9.31 -13.93
N GLY A 61 -1.94 -9.81 -12.74
CA GLY A 61 -2.42 -11.19 -12.57
C GLY A 61 -1.35 -12.28 -12.79
N THR A 62 -0.07 -11.91 -12.83
CA THR A 62 1.03 -12.88 -12.80
C THR A 62 0.96 -13.77 -11.56
N ARG A 63 1.59 -14.94 -11.61
CA ARG A 63 1.67 -15.84 -10.46
C ARG A 63 2.90 -15.55 -9.61
N VAL A 64 2.77 -15.68 -8.29
CA VAL A 64 3.89 -15.57 -7.36
C VAL A 64 5.02 -16.52 -7.76
N ARG A 65 6.25 -16.01 -7.67
CA ARG A 65 7.47 -16.78 -7.94
C ARG A 65 8.29 -16.82 -6.67
N THR A 66 8.50 -18.03 -6.17
CA THR A 66 9.28 -18.31 -4.96
C THR A 66 10.39 -19.30 -5.28
N ARG A 67 11.44 -19.32 -4.46
CA ARG A 67 12.46 -20.38 -4.49
C ARG A 67 12.73 -20.92 -3.07
N PRO A 68 13.31 -22.12 -2.94
CA PRO A 68 13.75 -22.62 -1.65
C PRO A 68 14.74 -21.65 -0.99
N SER A 69 14.50 -21.31 0.27
CA SER A 69 15.46 -20.59 1.11
C SER A 69 16.11 -21.56 2.08
N GLY A 70 17.36 -21.29 2.50
CA GLY A 70 18.07 -22.14 3.46
C GLY A 70 17.53 -22.07 4.91
N SER A 71 16.42 -21.36 5.14
CA SER A 71 15.77 -21.20 6.44
C SER A 71 14.27 -20.98 6.25
N ASP A 72 13.47 -21.54 7.15
CA ASP A 72 12.03 -21.29 7.26
C ASP A 72 11.72 -19.84 7.69
N SER A 73 12.70 -19.14 8.25
CA SER A 73 12.57 -17.72 8.60
C SER A 73 12.67 -16.77 7.41
N LEU A 74 13.17 -17.25 6.27
CA LEU A 74 13.36 -16.42 5.09
C LEU A 74 12.29 -16.71 4.05
N LEU A 75 11.90 -15.74 3.23
CA LEU A 75 11.04 -15.92 2.07
C LEU A 75 11.63 -15.19 0.87
N ASP A 76 12.00 -15.94 -0.16
CA ASP A 76 12.49 -15.37 -1.41
C ASP A 76 11.35 -15.19 -2.41
N LEU A 77 11.13 -13.95 -2.82
CA LEU A 77 10.15 -13.55 -3.84
C LEU A 77 10.87 -12.91 -5.02
N GLN A 78 10.38 -13.16 -6.24
CA GLN A 78 10.84 -12.40 -7.40
C GLN A 78 10.03 -11.11 -7.56
N GLY A 79 10.73 -9.98 -7.63
CA GLY A 79 10.14 -8.63 -7.65
C GLY A 79 11.16 -7.56 -8.04
N VAL A 80 10.74 -6.31 -7.94
CA VAL A 80 11.58 -5.13 -8.17
C VAL A 80 11.41 -4.15 -7.01
N ILE A 81 12.52 -3.53 -6.60
CA ILE A 81 12.50 -2.38 -5.71
C ILE A 81 12.30 -1.14 -6.58
N VAL A 82 11.14 -0.51 -6.47
CA VAL A 82 10.72 0.59 -7.33
C VAL A 82 11.37 1.90 -6.89
N ASP A 83 11.32 2.19 -5.60
CA ASP A 83 11.77 3.46 -5.05
C ASP A 83 11.97 3.40 -3.52
N ARG A 84 12.53 4.46 -2.94
CA ARG A 84 12.72 4.61 -1.49
C ARG A 84 11.81 5.69 -0.93
N VAL A 85 11.26 5.45 0.26
CA VAL A 85 10.50 6.43 1.04
C VAL A 85 11.45 7.52 1.56
N SER A 86 11.18 8.76 1.18
CA SER A 86 11.97 9.95 1.52
C SER A 86 11.29 10.83 2.56
N GLU A 87 9.96 10.80 2.63
CA GLU A 87 9.18 11.62 3.55
C GLU A 87 7.92 10.92 4.04
N ILE A 88 7.53 11.22 5.27
CA ILE A 88 6.35 10.71 5.94
C ILE A 88 5.42 11.87 6.30
N GLY A 89 4.15 11.75 5.92
CA GLY A 89 3.11 12.73 6.21
C GLY A 89 2.31 12.38 7.48
N ALA A 90 1.27 13.16 7.73
CA ALA A 90 0.41 12.98 8.90
C ALA A 90 -0.29 11.60 8.92
N LEU A 91 -0.48 11.03 10.10
CA LEU A 91 -1.34 9.86 10.28
C LEU A 91 -2.81 10.29 10.30
N CYS A 92 -3.66 9.61 9.52
CA CYS A 92 -5.10 9.68 9.68
C CYS A 92 -5.52 8.67 10.75
N ASP A 93 -5.47 9.08 12.01
CA ASP A 93 -5.69 8.17 13.14
C ASP A 93 -7.13 7.61 13.13
N ASP A 94 -8.13 8.50 13.12
CA ASP A 94 -9.56 8.18 13.15
C ASP A 94 -10.28 8.96 12.03
N ARG A 95 -11.41 8.43 11.54
CA ARG A 95 -12.26 9.10 10.53
C ARG A 95 -12.61 10.54 10.90
N ARG A 96 -12.78 10.85 12.19
CA ARG A 96 -13.02 12.22 12.69
C ARG A 96 -11.88 13.20 12.40
N TYR A 97 -10.67 12.70 12.17
CA TYR A 97 -9.48 13.50 11.84
C TYR A 97 -9.17 13.55 10.34
N TYR A 98 -9.99 12.92 9.49
CA TYR A 98 -9.77 12.88 8.05
C TYR A 98 -9.53 14.27 7.45
N THR A 99 -10.39 15.26 7.74
CA THR A 99 -10.24 16.61 7.19
C THR A 99 -8.89 17.24 7.57
N ARG A 100 -8.43 17.00 8.79
CA ARG A 100 -7.14 17.50 9.29
C ARG A 100 -5.96 16.78 8.64
N ALA A 101 -6.03 15.45 8.50
CA ALA A 101 -5.00 14.66 7.83
C ALA A 101 -4.93 15.02 6.34
N SER A 102 -6.07 15.07 5.65
CA SER A 102 -6.17 15.44 4.24
C SER A 102 -5.66 16.87 3.97
N SER A 103 -5.91 17.84 4.85
CA SER A 103 -5.35 19.18 4.70
C SER A 103 -3.82 19.16 4.77
N GLN A 104 -3.24 18.47 5.76
CA GLN A 104 -1.78 18.36 5.88
C GLN A 104 -1.18 17.60 4.69
N TRP A 105 -1.84 16.54 4.23
CA TRP A 105 -1.41 15.82 3.04
C TRP A 105 -1.46 16.71 1.79
N ARG A 106 -2.48 17.56 1.66
CA ARG A 106 -2.56 18.52 0.56
C ARG A 106 -1.39 19.49 0.57
N ASP A 107 -0.99 19.99 1.73
CA ASP A 107 0.16 20.89 1.87
C ASP A 107 1.47 20.18 1.49
N THR A 108 1.68 18.96 1.99
CA THR A 108 2.84 18.12 1.62
C THR A 108 2.88 17.89 0.11
N VAL A 109 1.77 17.43 -0.48
CA VAL A 109 1.68 17.12 -1.91
C VAL A 109 1.84 18.37 -2.77
N GLY A 110 1.32 19.51 -2.34
CA GLY A 110 1.52 20.80 -3.02
C GLY A 110 2.99 21.20 -3.06
N ARG A 111 3.72 21.03 -1.94
CA ARG A 111 5.17 21.31 -1.87
C ARG A 111 5.97 20.35 -2.75
N ILE A 112 5.70 19.05 -2.69
CA ILE A 112 6.35 18.06 -3.58
C ILE A 112 6.05 18.38 -5.04
N GLY A 113 4.81 18.73 -5.35
CA GLY A 113 4.43 19.16 -6.70
C GLY A 113 5.24 20.36 -7.19
N GLN A 114 5.54 21.35 -6.34
CA GLN A 114 6.41 22.46 -6.72
C GLN A 114 7.85 22.00 -7.01
N LEU A 115 8.40 21.09 -6.22
CA LEU A 115 9.74 20.53 -6.42
C LEU A 115 9.88 19.75 -7.73
N HIS A 116 8.79 19.13 -8.18
CA HIS A 116 8.73 18.32 -9.40
C HIS A 116 8.04 19.04 -10.57
N GLU A 117 7.95 20.38 -10.55
CA GLU A 117 7.35 21.19 -11.62
C GLU A 117 5.93 20.75 -12.02
N GLN A 118 5.16 20.28 -11.03
CA GLN A 118 3.82 19.70 -11.16
C GLN A 118 3.73 18.45 -12.06
N CYS A 119 4.85 17.85 -12.45
CA CYS A 119 4.90 16.62 -13.23
C CYS A 119 4.94 15.41 -12.30
N TYR A 120 3.88 14.60 -12.30
CA TYR A 120 3.85 13.37 -11.52
C TYR A 120 4.58 12.22 -12.24
N PRO A 121 5.38 11.38 -11.56
CA PRO A 121 6.14 10.30 -12.20
C PRO A 121 5.31 9.30 -13.00
N GLY A 122 4.08 8.99 -12.55
CA GLY A 122 3.12 8.14 -13.25
C GLY A 122 2.31 8.85 -14.34
N GLY A 123 2.65 10.10 -14.66
CA GLY A 123 1.89 10.97 -15.57
C GLY A 123 0.81 11.80 -14.86
N GLY A 124 0.44 12.93 -15.48
CA GLY A 124 -0.49 13.89 -14.92
C GLY A 124 0.15 14.85 -13.91
N THR A 125 -0.70 15.49 -13.10
CA THR A 125 -0.28 16.49 -12.10
C THR A 125 -0.49 16.00 -10.68
N TYR A 126 0.25 16.58 -9.71
CA TYR A 126 0.06 16.25 -8.30
C TYR A 126 -1.35 16.59 -7.79
N ASP A 127 -2.01 17.64 -8.29
CA ASP A 127 -3.42 17.93 -7.91
C ASP A 127 -4.36 16.83 -8.42
N ASP A 128 -4.18 16.35 -9.65
CA ASP A 128 -4.99 15.27 -10.22
C ASP A 128 -4.79 13.95 -9.47
N VAL A 129 -3.55 13.69 -9.07
CA VAL A 129 -3.19 12.48 -8.34
C VAL A 129 -3.66 12.55 -6.89
N PHE A 130 -3.69 13.74 -6.28
CA PHE A 130 -4.03 13.88 -4.87
C PHE A 130 -5.46 13.44 -4.55
N TRP A 131 -6.45 13.92 -5.31
CA TRP A 131 -7.85 13.53 -5.06
C TRP A 131 -8.07 12.03 -5.34
N ARG A 132 -7.34 11.46 -6.30
CA ARG A 132 -7.34 10.00 -6.56
C ARG A 132 -6.70 9.23 -5.42
N LEU A 133 -5.58 9.70 -4.87
CA LEU A 133 -4.95 9.09 -3.70
C LEU A 133 -5.91 9.07 -2.52
N VAL A 134 -6.57 10.19 -2.26
CA VAL A 134 -7.54 10.27 -1.17
C VAL A 134 -8.68 9.27 -1.35
N LEU A 135 -9.14 9.05 -2.58
CA LEU A 135 -10.17 8.05 -2.93
C LEU A 135 -9.62 6.64 -3.17
N ALA A 136 -8.30 6.41 -2.99
CA ALA A 136 -7.60 5.20 -3.39
C ALA A 136 -8.02 4.73 -4.81
N ASP A 137 -8.19 5.69 -5.71
CA ASP A 137 -8.67 5.55 -7.08
C ASP A 137 -9.92 4.65 -7.25
N SER A 138 -10.82 4.65 -6.25
CA SER A 138 -11.98 3.77 -6.19
C SER A 138 -13.25 4.48 -5.72
N ILE A 139 -14.36 4.13 -6.35
CA ILE A 139 -15.70 4.62 -6.03
C ILE A 139 -16.62 3.46 -5.62
N LEU A 140 -17.33 3.65 -4.52
CA LEU A 140 -18.43 2.79 -4.08
C LEU A 140 -19.64 2.98 -4.99
N VAL A 141 -20.15 1.90 -5.56
CA VAL A 141 -21.33 1.90 -6.43
C VAL A 141 -22.45 1.09 -5.76
N PRO A 142 -23.51 1.73 -5.25
CA PRO A 142 -24.65 1.01 -4.68
C PRO A 142 -25.32 0.10 -5.72
N LYS A 143 -25.64 -1.13 -5.34
CA LYS A 143 -26.43 -2.06 -6.16
C LYS A 143 -27.89 -2.10 -5.66
N PRO A 144 -28.86 -2.39 -6.55
CA PRO A 144 -30.27 -2.49 -6.18
C PRO A 144 -30.59 -3.53 -5.09
N ASN A 145 -29.73 -4.53 -4.93
CA ASN A 145 -29.87 -5.60 -3.94
C ASN A 145 -29.29 -5.23 -2.55
N GLY A 146 -28.93 -3.96 -2.33
CA GLY A 146 -28.37 -3.48 -1.06
C GLY A 146 -26.88 -3.74 -0.87
N PHE A 147 -26.23 -4.44 -1.81
CA PHE A 147 -24.77 -4.59 -1.82
C PHE A 147 -24.08 -3.37 -2.45
N VAL A 148 -22.77 -3.26 -2.26
CA VAL A 148 -21.96 -2.20 -2.85
C VAL A 148 -20.90 -2.83 -3.75
N ASP A 149 -20.79 -2.34 -4.98
CA ASP A 149 -19.68 -2.64 -5.90
C ASP A 149 -18.59 -1.58 -5.83
N PHE A 150 -17.51 -1.83 -6.56
CA PHE A 150 -16.42 -0.89 -6.74
C PHE A 150 -16.15 -0.66 -8.21
N ARG A 151 -15.76 0.57 -8.54
CA ARG A 151 -15.19 0.91 -9.84
C ARG A 151 -14.03 1.88 -9.67
N ARG A 152 -13.15 1.93 -10.66
CA ARG A 152 -12.07 2.93 -10.69
C ARG A 152 -12.62 4.35 -10.84
N CYS A 153 -11.88 5.30 -10.27
CA CYS A 153 -12.19 6.73 -10.39
C CYS A 153 -12.07 7.21 -11.85
N ARG A 154 -13.02 8.05 -12.24
CA ARG A 154 -13.11 8.78 -13.50
C ARG A 154 -12.92 10.27 -13.22
N PRO A 155 -12.59 11.10 -14.23
CA PRO A 155 -12.37 12.53 -14.00
C PRO A 155 -13.51 13.25 -13.26
N GLY A 156 -14.77 12.94 -13.56
CA GLY A 156 -15.95 13.51 -12.89
C GLY A 156 -16.28 12.91 -11.51
N ASP A 157 -15.35 12.16 -10.90
CA ASP A 157 -15.46 11.76 -9.50
C ASP A 157 -14.71 12.71 -8.55
N LYS A 158 -14.04 13.74 -9.07
CA LYS A 158 -13.40 14.80 -8.26
C LYS A 158 -14.42 15.49 -7.34
N GLU A 159 -15.67 15.56 -7.77
CA GLU A 159 -16.82 16.06 -7.03
C GLU A 159 -17.11 15.23 -5.77
N VAL A 160 -16.86 13.93 -5.82
CA VAL A 160 -16.99 13.05 -4.65
C VAL A 160 -15.95 13.44 -3.60
N TYR A 161 -14.68 13.59 -4.01
CA TYR A 161 -13.61 14.09 -3.16
C TYR A 161 -13.95 15.47 -2.55
N ASN A 162 -14.43 16.41 -3.38
CA ASN A 162 -14.85 17.74 -2.90
C ASN A 162 -15.97 17.64 -1.85
N GLY A 163 -16.91 16.70 -2.05
CA GLY A 163 -17.96 16.38 -1.08
C GLY A 163 -17.42 15.85 0.25
N LEU A 164 -16.43 14.96 0.21
CA LEU A 164 -15.77 14.42 1.40
C LEU A 164 -15.13 15.52 2.25
N VAL A 165 -14.34 16.39 1.61
CA VAL A 165 -13.63 17.47 2.31
C VAL A 165 -14.59 18.54 2.84
N SER A 166 -15.62 18.91 2.06
CA SER A 166 -16.57 19.96 2.45
C SER A 166 -17.55 19.53 3.55
N LYS A 167 -17.96 18.26 3.59
CA LYS A 167 -18.93 17.75 4.57
C LYS A 167 -18.29 17.15 5.83
N GLY A 168 -16.96 17.21 5.94
CA GLY A 168 -16.23 16.76 7.13
C GLY A 168 -16.28 15.26 7.39
N GLY A 169 -16.36 14.43 6.33
CA GLY A 169 -16.38 12.97 6.43
C GLY A 169 -17.65 12.38 7.03
N SER A 170 -18.63 12.04 6.19
CA SER A 170 -19.84 11.32 6.61
C SER A 170 -20.33 10.26 5.62
N THR A 171 -19.48 9.86 4.68
CA THR A 171 -19.79 8.75 3.76
C THR A 171 -18.96 7.52 4.13
N ASN A 172 -19.49 6.31 3.86
CA ASN A 172 -18.77 5.04 4.03
C ASN A 172 -17.52 4.91 3.11
N GLN A 173 -17.19 5.96 2.36
CA GLN A 173 -16.09 5.97 1.41
C GLN A 173 -14.74 6.19 2.06
N GLU A 174 -14.65 6.75 3.28
CA GLU A 174 -13.37 7.13 3.90
C GLU A 174 -12.83 6.08 4.88
N ASP A 175 -13.58 5.03 5.19
CA ASP A 175 -13.27 4.14 6.32
C ASP A 175 -11.89 3.48 6.17
N TYR A 176 -11.38 3.27 4.95
CA TYR A 176 -10.05 2.69 4.72
C TYR A 176 -8.88 3.65 4.98
N LEU A 177 -9.11 4.95 5.11
CA LEU A 177 -8.07 5.94 5.40
C LEU A 177 -7.69 5.94 6.88
N SER A 178 -8.56 5.45 7.76
CA SER A 178 -8.25 5.30 9.18
C SER A 178 -7.05 4.37 9.36
N GLY A 179 -6.11 4.76 10.21
CA GLY A 179 -4.86 4.04 10.38
C GLY A 179 -3.92 4.12 9.17
N ARG A 180 -4.11 5.07 8.25
CA ARG A 180 -3.21 5.27 7.10
C ARG A 180 -2.48 6.59 7.17
N MET A 181 -1.25 6.59 6.66
CA MET A 181 -0.43 7.78 6.54
C MET A 181 0.01 8.00 5.10
N LEU A 182 0.13 9.26 4.72
CA LEU A 182 0.81 9.65 3.48
C LEU A 182 2.30 9.34 3.61
N PHE A 183 2.90 8.85 2.54
CA PHE A 183 4.35 8.89 2.36
C PHE A 183 4.69 9.36 0.94
N VAL A 184 5.92 9.86 0.80
CA VAL A 184 6.48 10.30 -0.49
C VAL A 184 7.78 9.54 -0.72
N THR A 185 8.04 9.20 -1.98
CA THR A 185 9.27 8.51 -2.38
C THR A 185 10.29 9.47 -3.00
N GLU A 186 11.55 9.03 -3.17
CA GLU A 186 12.63 9.85 -3.75
C GLU A 186 12.32 10.33 -5.18
N LYS A 187 11.65 9.50 -6.00
CA LYS A 187 11.21 9.89 -7.35
C LYS A 187 9.96 10.78 -7.34
N GLY A 188 9.32 11.00 -6.19
CA GLY A 188 8.12 11.83 -6.05
C GLY A 188 6.78 11.07 -6.14
N TYR A 189 6.79 9.73 -6.06
CA TYR A 189 5.52 9.01 -5.90
C TYR A 189 4.89 9.35 -4.55
N ILE A 190 3.57 9.36 -4.53
CA ILE A 190 2.78 9.58 -3.32
C ILE A 190 1.94 8.34 -3.04
N GLY A 191 1.95 7.90 -1.78
CA GLY A 191 1.30 6.67 -1.37
C GLY A 191 0.63 6.76 0.01
N LEU A 192 -0.22 5.76 0.27
CA LEU A 192 -0.85 5.52 1.56
C LEU A 192 -0.38 4.18 2.11
N GLY A 193 0.18 4.20 3.32
CA GLY A 193 0.68 3.02 4.03
C GLY A 193 0.20 2.98 5.48
N GLY A 194 0.52 1.90 6.19
CA GLY A 194 0.29 1.78 7.63
C GLY A 194 1.20 2.70 8.46
N PRO A 195 0.93 2.88 9.76
CA PRO A 195 1.72 3.74 10.65
C PRO A 195 3.16 3.24 10.86
N GLU A 196 3.47 2.00 10.48
CA GLU A 196 4.80 1.41 10.61
C GLU A 196 5.79 1.85 9.52
N VAL A 197 5.31 2.55 8.48
CA VAL A 197 6.14 3.06 7.38
C VAL A 197 7.03 4.20 7.86
N THR A 198 8.31 4.17 7.50
CA THR A 198 9.32 5.13 7.93
C THR A 198 10.23 5.57 6.78
N VAL A 199 10.87 6.73 6.94
CA VAL A 199 11.89 7.21 5.98
C VAL A 199 13.02 6.17 5.88
N GLY A 200 13.41 5.84 4.66
CA GLY A 200 14.41 4.81 4.36
C GLY A 200 13.83 3.45 3.99
N ASP A 201 12.56 3.17 4.31
CA ASP A 201 11.84 2.02 3.79
C ASP A 201 11.76 2.08 2.25
N VAL A 202 11.57 0.95 1.59
CA VAL A 202 11.52 0.85 0.13
C VAL A 202 10.21 0.27 -0.36
N VAL A 203 9.77 0.74 -1.52
CA VAL A 203 8.60 0.23 -2.24
C VAL A 203 9.04 -0.90 -3.15
N ALA A 204 8.33 -2.02 -3.08
CA ALA A 204 8.57 -3.21 -3.89
C ALA A 204 7.30 -3.66 -4.61
N VAL A 205 7.47 -4.14 -5.83
CA VAL A 205 6.45 -4.83 -6.60
C VAL A 205 6.89 -6.27 -6.82
N PHE A 206 6.02 -7.22 -6.49
CA PHE A 206 6.28 -8.65 -6.60
C PHE A 206 5.36 -9.30 -7.61
N TYR A 207 5.84 -10.34 -8.29
CA TYR A 207 4.96 -11.23 -9.04
C TYR A 207 3.88 -11.83 -8.12
N GLY A 208 2.64 -11.94 -8.61
CA GLY A 208 1.50 -12.39 -7.80
C GLY A 208 0.94 -11.36 -6.82
N GLY A 209 1.49 -10.14 -6.78
CA GLY A 209 0.98 -9.05 -5.97
C GLY A 209 -0.08 -8.21 -6.67
N ASN A 210 -1.18 -7.93 -5.98
CA ASN A 210 -2.18 -6.99 -6.47
C ASN A 210 -1.88 -5.53 -6.10
N MET A 211 -1.04 -5.29 -5.10
CA MET A 211 -0.62 -3.96 -4.63
C MET A 211 0.91 -3.92 -4.46
N PRO A 212 1.51 -2.72 -4.40
CA PRO A 212 2.88 -2.53 -3.91
C PRO A 212 3.02 -2.86 -2.42
N PHE A 213 4.23 -3.25 -2.04
CA PHE A 213 4.60 -3.58 -0.65
C PHE A 213 5.72 -2.66 -0.17
N VAL A 214 5.66 -2.27 1.09
CA VAL A 214 6.72 -1.54 1.77
C VAL A 214 7.59 -2.52 2.53
N LEU A 215 8.90 -2.38 2.36
CA LEU A 215 9.93 -3.24 2.94
C LEU A 215 10.95 -2.38 3.68
N ARG A 216 11.46 -2.87 4.81
CA ARG A 216 12.54 -2.22 5.55
C ARG A 216 13.87 -2.90 5.25
N PRO A 217 14.84 -2.20 4.63
CA PRO A 217 16.14 -2.79 4.34
C PRO A 217 16.93 -3.08 5.62
N LEU A 218 17.45 -4.30 5.76
CA LEU A 218 18.37 -4.68 6.83
C LEU A 218 19.82 -4.58 6.36
N ILE A 219 20.70 -4.05 7.21
CA ILE A 219 22.13 -3.94 6.89
C ILE A 219 22.69 -5.35 6.63
N ALA A 220 23.12 -5.60 5.40
CA ALA A 220 23.79 -6.83 5.05
C ALA A 220 25.08 -6.99 5.87
N GLN A 221 25.17 -8.05 6.68
CA GLN A 221 26.45 -8.46 7.23
C GLN A 221 27.39 -8.85 6.08
N LYS A 222 28.70 -8.56 6.21
CA LYS A 222 29.70 -8.83 5.15
C LYS A 222 29.51 -10.23 4.54
N GLY A 223 29.26 -10.28 3.22
CA GLY A 223 29.12 -11.52 2.46
C GLY A 223 27.70 -12.10 2.38
N ARG A 224 26.68 -11.45 2.95
CA ARG A 224 25.26 -11.85 2.80
C ARG A 224 24.53 -10.96 1.80
N SER A 225 23.55 -11.52 1.10
CA SER A 225 22.61 -10.74 0.28
C SER A 225 21.77 -9.82 1.17
N MET A 226 21.34 -8.69 0.61
CA MET A 226 20.41 -7.78 1.28
C MET A 226 19.14 -8.51 1.70
N GLN A 227 18.69 -8.29 2.94
CA GLN A 227 17.45 -8.82 3.47
C GLN A 227 16.53 -7.67 3.84
N TYR A 228 15.23 -7.96 3.91
CA TYR A 228 14.22 -6.96 4.18
C TYR A 228 13.21 -7.47 5.21
N GLU A 229 12.82 -6.61 6.14
CA GLU A 229 11.62 -6.85 6.91
C GLU A 229 10.40 -6.43 6.08
N TYR A 230 9.32 -7.19 6.19
CA TYR A 230 8.03 -6.86 5.62
C TYR A 230 7.32 -5.84 6.51
N VAL A 231 7.04 -4.66 5.98
CA VAL A 231 6.30 -3.61 6.68
C VAL A 231 4.80 -3.75 6.41
N GLY A 232 4.38 -3.80 5.14
CA GLY A 232 2.97 -3.93 4.79
C GLY A 232 2.67 -3.64 3.33
N GLN A 233 1.41 -3.83 2.92
CA GLN A 233 0.90 -3.40 1.63
C GLN A 233 0.60 -1.89 1.63
N SER A 234 0.72 -1.25 0.46
CA SER A 234 0.49 0.19 0.30
C SER A 234 -0.26 0.50 -0.98
N TYR A 235 -1.06 1.56 -0.98
CA TYR A 235 -1.59 2.15 -2.21
C TYR A 235 -0.60 3.21 -2.70
N ILE A 236 -0.19 3.16 -3.96
CA ILE A 236 0.69 4.17 -4.56
C ILE A 236 0.17 4.49 -5.95
N HIS A 237 -0.20 5.75 -6.17
CA HIS A 237 -0.77 6.11 -7.47
C HIS A 237 0.27 5.98 -8.59
N GLY A 238 -0.15 5.50 -9.76
CA GLY A 238 0.76 5.21 -10.87
C GLY A 238 1.58 3.91 -10.73
N ILE A 239 1.28 3.05 -9.74
CA ILE A 239 1.90 1.72 -9.56
C ILE A 239 0.82 0.61 -9.41
N MET A 240 -0.47 0.97 -9.34
CA MET A 240 -1.55 0.03 -8.98
C MET A 240 -2.02 -0.87 -10.13
N ASP A 241 -1.61 -0.61 -11.38
CA ASP A 241 -2.23 -1.14 -12.60
C ASP A 241 -1.21 -1.66 -13.64
N GLY A 242 -0.05 -2.10 -13.15
CA GLY A 242 0.97 -2.76 -13.96
C GLY A 242 1.96 -1.83 -14.65
N GLU A 243 2.02 -0.56 -14.24
CA GLU A 243 2.92 0.45 -14.79
C GLU A 243 4.38 -0.01 -14.72
N ILE A 244 4.79 -0.61 -13.60
CA ILE A 244 6.15 -1.12 -13.38
C ILE A 244 6.48 -2.30 -14.30
N LEU A 245 5.53 -3.20 -14.55
CA LEU A 245 5.76 -4.38 -15.40
C LEU A 245 5.87 -4.03 -16.89
N ARG A 246 5.38 -2.85 -17.29
CA ARG A 246 5.47 -2.36 -18.66
C ARG A 246 6.79 -1.62 -18.94
N GLY A 247 7.55 -1.31 -17.90
CA GLY A 247 8.88 -0.71 -18.00
C GLY A 247 9.99 -1.75 -18.22
N ASP A 248 11.22 -1.25 -18.31
CA ASP A 248 12.43 -2.06 -18.49
C ASP A 248 13.05 -2.51 -17.14
N ASP A 249 12.24 -2.57 -16.08
CA ASP A 249 12.69 -2.89 -14.74
C ASP A 249 13.09 -4.38 -14.60
N ASP A 250 14.32 -4.63 -14.16
CA ASP A 250 14.83 -5.99 -13.95
C ASP A 250 14.31 -6.61 -12.64
N PHE A 251 13.48 -7.63 -12.79
CA PHE A 251 12.96 -8.41 -11.66
C PHE A 251 14.05 -9.31 -11.06
N GLN A 252 14.36 -9.08 -9.79
CA GLN A 252 15.37 -9.76 -9.02
C GLN A 252 14.79 -10.59 -7.87
N TRP A 253 15.63 -11.41 -7.25
CA TRP A 253 15.27 -12.13 -6.02
C TRP A 253 15.43 -11.22 -4.82
N ILE A 254 14.36 -11.04 -4.05
CA ILE A 254 14.31 -10.25 -2.82
C ILE A 254 13.98 -11.20 -1.67
N THR A 255 14.79 -11.15 -0.62
CA THR A 255 14.66 -12.01 0.56
C THR A 255 13.98 -11.24 1.70
N LEU A 256 12.81 -11.72 2.12
CA LEU A 256 12.12 -11.25 3.32
C LEU A 256 12.55 -12.09 4.54
N CYS A 257 12.66 -11.48 5.72
CA CYS A 257 13.00 -12.15 6.98
C CYS A 257 12.00 -11.87 8.11
#